data_AF-A0A484Y6X0-F1
#
_entry.id   AF-A0A484Y6X0-F1
#
_cell.length_a   1.000
_cell.length_b   1.000
_cell.length_c   1.000
_cell.angle_alpha   90.00
_cell.angle_beta   90.00
_cell.angle_gamma   90.00
#
_symmetry.space_group_name_H-M   'P 1'
#
loop_
_entity.id
_entity.type
_entity.pdbx_description
1 polymer ?
#
loop_
_entity_poly.entity_id
_entity_poly.type
_entity_poly.pdbx_seq_one_letter_code
_entity_poly.pdbx_strand_id
1 'polypeptide(L)'
;MFRYDTNEYLLLTVPLPFECETFATEAVPLAGIRVNVDILQLQELLMDIGEDELFQPSMAASGINSATLSDEILCAVERLLDVMERPLDARILGKQIIREILYHVLLGPGGRGAAGAGEPSDALQPDQPRVETH
;
A
#
# COMPACT_ATOMS: atom_id res chain seq x y z
N MET A 1 -11.96 -13.58 -4.66
CA MET A 1 -12.47 -12.36 -5.33
C MET A 1 -12.37 -11.24 -4.31
N PHE A 2 -11.44 -10.30 -4.49
CA PHE A 2 -11.35 -9.10 -3.65
C PHE A 2 -12.26 -8.04 -4.27
N ARG A 3 -13.17 -7.50 -3.48
CA ARG A 3 -14.06 -6.42 -3.91
C ARG A 3 -13.59 -5.18 -3.16
N TYR A 4 -13.02 -4.24 -3.90
CA TYR A 4 -12.69 -2.91 -3.40
C TYR A 4 -13.65 -1.90 -4.02
N ASP A 5 -14.02 -0.89 -3.26
CA ASP A 5 -14.80 0.25 -3.74
C ASP A 5 -13.97 1.54 -3.75
N THR A 6 -14.60 2.67 -4.10
CA THR A 6 -13.94 3.98 -4.16
C THR A 6 -13.32 4.44 -2.83
N ASN A 7 -13.70 3.81 -1.72
CA ASN A 7 -13.20 4.13 -0.38
C ASN A 7 -12.10 3.19 0.09
N GLU A 8 -11.68 2.22 -0.75
CA GLU A 8 -10.64 1.27 -0.41
C GLU A 8 -9.45 1.38 -1.37
N TYR A 9 -8.24 1.28 -0.81
CA TYR A 9 -7.02 1.10 -1.59
C TYR A 9 -6.56 -0.35 -1.55
N LEU A 10 -5.88 -0.77 -2.61
CA LEU A 10 -5.29 -2.10 -2.73
C LEU A 10 -3.78 -2.02 -2.47
N LEU A 11 -3.31 -2.79 -1.50
CA LEU A 11 -1.90 -2.96 -1.19
C LEU A 11 -1.40 -4.29 -1.76
N LEU A 12 -0.37 -4.22 -2.60
CA LEU A 12 0.28 -5.36 -3.24
C LEU A 12 1.71 -5.44 -2.71
N THR A 13 2.03 -6.51 -1.96
CA THR A 13 3.36 -6.72 -1.39
C THR A 13 4.21 -7.67 -2.23
N VAL A 14 3.61 -8.32 -3.24
CA VAL A 14 4.27 -9.20 -4.19
C VAL A 14 3.82 -8.87 -5.62
N PRO A 15 4.70 -9.00 -6.63
CA PRO A 15 4.33 -8.81 -8.02
C PRO A 15 3.50 -10.00 -8.51
N LEU A 16 2.19 -9.95 -8.33
CA LEU A 16 1.24 -10.94 -8.85
C LEU A 16 0.46 -10.35 -10.04
N PRO A 17 0.27 -11.10 -11.13
CA PRO A 17 -0.71 -10.74 -12.14
C PRO A 17 -2.10 -10.84 -11.50
N PHE A 18 -2.81 -9.72 -11.41
CA PHE A 18 -4.22 -9.69 -11.02
C PHE A 18 -5.04 -9.05 -12.12
N GLU A 19 -6.22 -9.60 -12.35
CA GLU A 19 -7.22 -9.02 -13.24
C GLU A 19 -8.22 -8.26 -12.38
N CYS A 20 -8.38 -6.97 -12.68
CA CYS A 20 -9.47 -6.16 -12.12
C CYS A 20 -10.56 -6.02 -13.16
N GLU A 21 -11.78 -6.34 -12.77
CA GLU A 21 -12.97 -5.99 -13.53
C GLU A 21 -13.59 -4.75 -12.87
N THR A 22 -13.82 -3.70 -13.66
CA THR A 22 -14.43 -2.47 -13.17
C THR A 22 -15.56 -2.05 -14.08
N PHE A 23 -16.69 -1.68 -13.49
CA PHE A 23 -17.87 -1.22 -14.21
C PHE A 23 -17.88 0.31 -14.25
N ALA A 24 -17.27 0.89 -15.28
CA ALA A 24 -17.30 2.34 -15.53
C ALA A 24 -18.27 2.69 -16.67
N THR A 25 -18.85 3.88 -16.62
CA THR A 25 -19.68 4.44 -17.71
C THR A 25 -19.21 5.86 -18.03
N GLU A 26 -19.63 6.46 -19.14
CA GLU A 26 -19.33 7.89 -19.40
C GLU A 26 -19.88 8.81 -18.30
N ALA A 27 -21.02 8.44 -17.70
CA ALA A 27 -21.61 9.19 -16.59
C ALA A 27 -20.88 8.98 -15.25
N VAL A 28 -20.14 7.88 -15.11
CA VAL A 28 -19.38 7.50 -13.90
C VAL A 28 -18.02 6.94 -14.34
N PRO A 29 -17.08 7.82 -14.76
CA PRO A 29 -15.77 7.37 -15.21
C PRO A 29 -14.95 6.87 -14.02
N LEU A 30 -14.12 5.85 -14.25
CA LEU A 30 -13.14 5.41 -13.27
C LEU A 30 -11.89 6.28 -13.38
N ALA A 31 -11.61 7.05 -12.32
CA ALA A 31 -10.33 7.70 -12.14
C ALA A 31 -9.52 6.92 -11.09
N GLY A 32 -8.23 6.69 -11.35
CA GLY A 32 -7.36 5.96 -10.44
C GLY A 32 -5.96 6.57 -10.43
N ILE A 33 -5.31 6.51 -9.28
CA ILE A 33 -3.94 6.97 -9.09
C ILE A 33 -3.09 5.76 -8.73
N ARG A 34 -1.96 5.59 -9.42
CA ARG A 34 -0.94 4.61 -9.05
C ARG A 34 0.26 5.35 -8.49
N VAL A 35 0.56 5.09 -7.23
CA VAL A 35 1.79 5.56 -6.59
C VAL A 35 2.79 4.40 -6.57
N ASN A 36 3.96 4.61 -7.17
CA ASN A 36 5.05 3.64 -7.08
C ASN A 36 5.85 3.93 -5.82
N VAL A 37 5.97 2.92 -4.96
CA VAL A 37 6.78 2.99 -3.74
C VAL A 37 8.21 2.58 -4.05
N ASP A 38 9.14 3.49 -3.75
CA ASP A 38 10.57 3.17 -3.74
C ASP A 38 10.92 2.45 -2.45
N ILE A 39 11.59 1.29 -2.57
CA ILE A 39 12.01 0.47 -1.42
C ILE A 39 12.92 1.27 -0.47
N LEU A 40 13.79 2.14 -0.99
CA LEU A 40 14.67 2.97 -0.15
C LEU A 40 13.86 3.97 0.67
N GLN A 41 12.87 4.64 0.06
CA GLN A 41 12.00 5.57 0.78
C GLN A 41 11.18 4.86 1.87
N LEU A 42 10.73 3.64 1.57
CA LEU A 42 10.02 2.80 2.53
C LEU A 42 10.95 2.43 3.71
N GLN A 43 12.18 1.98 3.44
CA GLN A 43 13.15 1.64 4.47
C GLN A 43 13.51 2.85 5.35
N GLU A 44 13.76 4.02 4.75
CA GLU A 44 13.99 5.26 5.48
C GLU A 44 12.82 5.61 6.40
N LEU A 45 11.59 5.45 5.92
CA LEU A 45 10.40 5.72 6.70
C LEU A 45 10.24 4.72 7.86
N LEU A 46 10.51 3.43 7.64
CA LEU A 46 10.51 2.42 8.69
C LEU A 46 11.58 2.68 9.76
N MET A 47 12.78 3.13 9.34
CA MET A 47 13.84 3.52 10.27
C MET A 47 13.45 4.74 11.12
N ASP A 48 12.80 5.74 10.51
CA ASP A 48 12.31 6.92 11.24
C ASP A 48 11.20 6.57 12.24
N ILE A 49 10.32 5.62 11.90
CA ILE A 49 9.26 5.13 12.79
C ILE A 49 9.86 4.33 13.96
N GLY A 50 10.86 3.49 13.70
CA GLY A 50 11.51 2.67 14.73
C GLY A 50 10.55 1.70 15.42
N GLU A 51 10.72 1.55 16.74
CA GLU A 51 9.91 0.67 17.60
C GLU A 51 8.73 1.42 18.26
N ASP A 52 8.13 2.37 17.56
CA ASP A 52 6.98 3.12 18.08
C ASP A 52 5.81 2.18 18.43
N GLU A 53 5.20 2.38 19.60
CA GLU A 53 4.10 1.52 20.09
C GLU A 53 2.89 1.50 19.15
N LEU A 54 2.68 2.59 18.41
CA LEU A 54 1.62 2.71 17.42
C LEU A 54 1.94 1.93 16.14
N PHE A 55 3.18 1.50 15.93
CA PHE A 55 3.62 0.74 14.76
C PHE A 55 4.15 -0.64 15.14
N GLN A 56 3.28 -1.62 15.03
CA GLN A 56 3.59 -3.04 15.25
C GLN A 56 3.51 -3.75 13.91
N PRO A 57 4.64 -4.02 13.24
CA PRO A 57 4.67 -4.81 12.02
C PRO A 57 4.03 -6.17 12.29
N SER A 58 3.23 -6.65 11.35
CA SER A 58 2.66 -8.00 11.41
C SER A 58 3.09 -8.77 10.17
N MET A 59 3.13 -10.10 10.28
CA MET A 59 3.28 -10.94 9.10
C MET A 59 2.03 -10.78 8.22
N ALA A 60 2.22 -10.34 6.97
CA ALA A 60 1.12 -10.30 6.02
C ALA A 60 0.56 -11.71 5.81
N ALA A 61 -0.74 -11.91 6.09
CA ALA A 61 -1.41 -13.19 5.86
C ALA A 61 -1.60 -13.50 4.36
N SER A 62 -1.49 -12.48 3.50
CA SER A 62 -1.67 -12.56 2.04
C SER A 62 -0.85 -11.49 1.33
N GLY A 63 -0.43 -11.79 0.10
CA GLY A 63 0.29 -10.86 -0.79
C GLY A 63 -0.57 -9.71 -1.34
N ILE A 64 -1.88 -9.78 -1.14
CA ILE A 64 -2.88 -8.79 -1.56
C ILE A 64 -3.75 -8.46 -0.35
N ASN A 65 -3.82 -7.17 -0.01
CA ASN A 65 -4.64 -6.66 1.09
C ASN A 65 -5.45 -5.44 0.61
N SER A 66 -6.70 -5.32 1.03
CA SER A 66 -7.47 -4.08 0.87
C SER A 66 -7.60 -3.38 2.22
N ALA A 67 -7.68 -2.05 2.19
CA ALA A 67 -7.87 -1.25 3.39
C ALA A 67 -8.62 0.04 3.06
N THR A 68 -9.34 0.54 4.06
CA THR A 68 -10.08 1.79 3.95
C THR A 68 -9.13 2.97 3.81
N LEU A 69 -9.40 3.84 2.84
CA LEU A 69 -8.80 5.16 2.73
C LEU A 69 -9.21 5.97 3.97
N SER A 70 -8.23 6.38 4.77
CA SER A 70 -8.48 7.31 5.87
C SER A 70 -8.61 8.74 5.35
N ASP A 71 -9.24 9.61 6.13
CA ASP A 71 -9.39 11.03 5.77
C ASP A 71 -8.03 11.70 5.58
N GLU A 72 -7.00 11.27 6.32
CA GLU A 72 -5.63 11.76 6.17
C GLU A 72 -5.03 11.36 4.82
N ILE A 73 -5.26 10.12 4.37
CA ILE A 73 -4.81 9.65 3.05
C ILE A 73 -5.52 10.43 1.95
N LEU A 74 -6.85 10.61 2.06
CA LEU A 74 -7.63 11.37 1.08
C LEU A 74 -7.13 12.82 0.99
N CYS A 75 -6.94 13.48 2.12
CA CYS A 75 -6.44 14.86 2.16
C CYS A 75 -5.01 14.98 1.58
N ALA A 76 -4.15 13.99 1.80
CA ALA A 76 -2.82 13.97 1.19
C ALA A 76 -2.89 13.73 -0.33
N VAL A 77 -3.79 12.86 -0.80
CA VAL A 77 -4.01 12.64 -2.23
C VAL A 77 -4.56 13.89 -2.92
N GLU A 78 -5.50 14.60 -2.31
CA GLU A 78 -6.02 15.88 -2.82
C GLU A 78 -4.88 16.90 -2.99
N ARG A 79 -4.06 17.10 -1.94
CA ARG A 79 -2.90 17.99 -2.02
C ARG A 79 -1.89 17.55 -3.08
N LEU A 80 -1.71 16.24 -3.28
CA LEU A 80 -0.82 15.73 -4.32
C LEU A 80 -1.33 16.14 -5.71
N LEU A 81 -2.63 16.01 -5.96
CA LEU A 81 -3.25 16.42 -7.21
C LEU A 81 -3.11 17.93 -7.43
N ASP A 82 -3.35 18.74 -6.39
CA ASP A 82 -3.21 20.20 -6.47
C ASP A 82 -1.79 20.63 -6.86
N VAL A 83 -0.75 20.06 -6.23
CA VAL A 83 0.64 20.44 -6.54
C VAL A 83 1.08 19.96 -7.92
N MET A 84 0.44 18.91 -8.47
CA MET A 84 0.73 18.40 -9.81
C MET A 84 0.33 19.37 -10.92
N GLU A 85 -0.57 20.33 -10.65
CA GLU A 85 -0.92 21.39 -11.62
C GLU A 85 0.26 22.34 -11.89
N ARG A 86 1.25 22.42 -10.99
CA ARG A 86 2.38 23.34 -11.06
C ARG A 86 3.70 22.57 -11.05
N PRO A 87 4.48 22.56 -12.15
CA PRO A 87 5.70 21.76 -12.25
C PRO A 87 6.75 22.02 -11.16
N LEU A 88 6.83 23.26 -10.67
CA LEU A 88 7.73 23.62 -9.57
C LEU A 88 7.26 22.97 -8.25
N ASP A 89 5.99 23.11 -7.92
CA ASP A 89 5.40 22.62 -6.68
C ASP A 89 5.42 21.08 -6.68
N ALA A 90 5.04 20.44 -7.79
CA ALA A 90 5.13 18.99 -7.97
C ALA A 90 6.54 18.46 -7.68
N ARG A 91 7.57 19.16 -8.18
CA ARG A 91 8.98 18.76 -8.00
C ARG A 91 9.46 18.93 -6.56
N ILE A 92 9.00 19.98 -5.88
CA ILE A 92 9.49 20.37 -4.55
C ILE A 92 8.68 19.72 -3.42
N LEU A 93 7.37 19.52 -3.59
CA LEU A 93 6.43 19.05 -2.56
C LEU A 93 5.91 17.63 -2.82
N GLY A 94 5.82 17.21 -4.08
CA GLY A 94 5.14 15.96 -4.44
C GLY A 94 5.77 14.72 -3.78
N LYS A 95 7.09 14.68 -3.65
CA LYS A 95 7.78 13.57 -2.99
C LYS A 95 7.46 13.48 -1.50
N GLN A 96 7.34 14.62 -0.82
CA GLN A 96 7.01 14.67 0.61
C GLN A 96 5.57 14.26 0.86
N ILE A 97 4.65 14.66 -0.03
CA ILE A 97 3.25 14.24 0.05
C ILE A 97 3.12 12.72 -0.21
N ILE A 98 3.89 12.16 -1.15
CA ILE A 98 3.94 10.70 -1.34
C ILE A 98 4.46 9.99 -0.09
N ARG A 99 5.50 10.53 0.56
CA ARG A 99 6.02 9.99 1.83
C ARG A 99 4.95 10.03 2.94
N GLU A 100 4.19 11.11 3.01
CA GLU A 100 3.07 11.26 3.95
C GLU A 100 1.96 10.22 3.70
N ILE A 101 1.56 10.01 2.44
CA ILE A 101 0.60 8.96 2.08
C ILE A 101 1.11 7.59 2.53
N LEU A 102 2.40 7.29 2.29
CA LEU A 102 3.01 6.03 2.70
C LEU A 102 3.01 5.82 4.20
N TYR A 103 3.28 6.87 4.96
CA TYR A 103 3.24 6.84 6.42
C TYR A 103 1.85 6.45 6.94
N HIS A 104 0.80 7.09 6.43
CA HIS A 104 -0.57 6.75 6.81
C HIS A 104 -0.97 5.34 6.36
N VAL A 105 -0.55 4.91 5.17
CA VAL A 105 -0.78 3.54 4.69
C VAL A 105 -0.12 2.51 5.61
N LEU A 106 1.12 2.76 6.06
CA LEU A 106 1.85 1.85 6.96
C LEU A 106 1.21 1.71 8.34
N LEU A 107 0.70 2.82 8.88
CA LEU A 107 0.00 2.82 10.17
C LEU A 107 -1.40 2.23 10.09
N GLY A 108 -2.02 2.30 8.91
CA GLY A 108 -3.38 1.84 8.63
C GLY A 108 -3.56 0.32 8.66
N PRO A 109 -4.82 -0.15 8.58
CA PRO A 109 -5.14 -1.57 8.48
C PRO A 109 -4.41 -2.20 7.26
N GLY A 110 -3.69 -3.30 7.45
CA GLY A 110 -2.98 -3.99 6.35
C GLY A 110 -1.58 -3.45 5.99
N GLY A 111 -1.26 -2.18 6.29
CA GLY A 111 0.07 -1.60 6.09
C GLY A 111 1.18 -2.23 6.94
N ARG A 112 0.81 -2.62 8.17
CA ARG A 112 1.66 -3.38 9.11
C ARG A 112 2.17 -4.69 8.50
N GLY A 113 1.36 -5.31 7.64
CA GLY A 113 1.72 -6.51 6.88
C GLY A 113 2.82 -6.26 5.84
N ALA A 114 2.74 -5.14 5.13
CA ALA A 114 3.74 -4.77 4.12
C ALA A 114 5.09 -4.41 4.72
N ALA A 115 5.11 -3.87 5.95
CA ALA A 115 6.35 -3.62 6.67
C ALA A 115 7.10 -4.92 7.01
N GLY A 116 6.39 -5.98 7.42
CA GLY A 116 6.99 -7.29 7.71
C GLY A 116 7.42 -8.08 6.46
N ALA A 117 6.84 -7.79 5.29
CA ALA A 117 7.19 -8.46 4.03
C ALA A 117 8.56 -8.05 3.45
N GLY A 118 9.19 -7.00 4.00
CA GLY A 118 10.51 -6.52 3.59
C GLY A 118 11.69 -7.32 4.15
N GLU A 119 11.46 -8.27 5.05
CA GLU A 119 12.52 -9.15 5.54
C GLU A 119 12.75 -10.32 4.56
N PRO A 120 14.00 -10.58 4.12
CA PRO A 120 14.29 -11.79 3.36
C PRO A 120 13.90 -13.00 4.21
N SER A 121 12.95 -13.77 3.71
CA SER A 121 12.48 -15.01 4.33
C SER A 121 13.61 -16.04 4.33
N ASP A 122 14.50 -15.97 5.31
CA ASP A 122 15.39 -17.06 5.69
C ASP A 122 14.60 -18.03 6.58
N ALA A 123 13.65 -18.72 5.97
CA ALA A 123 12.89 -19.80 6.60
C ALA A 123 12.56 -20.87 5.56
N LEU A 124 13.60 -21.41 4.92
CA LEU A 124 13.53 -22.79 4.46
C LEU A 124 13.60 -23.69 5.70
N GLN A 125 12.44 -24.09 6.23
CA GLN A 125 12.37 -25.21 7.15
C GLN A 125 11.52 -26.33 6.54
N PRO A 126 12.06 -27.56 6.46
CA PRO A 126 11.47 -28.68 5.74
C PRO A 126 10.39 -29.39 6.57
N ASP A 127 9.61 -30.21 5.87
CA ASP A 127 8.69 -31.23 6.38
C ASP A 127 7.43 -30.77 7.13
N GLN A 128 6.31 -30.75 6.41
CA GLN A 128 5.05 -31.28 6.94
C GLN A 128 4.30 -32.10 5.86
N PRO A 129 3.64 -33.22 6.26
CA PRO A 129 3.22 -34.28 5.36
C PRO A 129 1.95 -33.95 4.58
N ARG A 130 1.90 -34.44 3.32
CA ARG A 130 0.75 -34.35 2.42
C ARG A 130 -0.40 -35.22 2.94
N VAL A 131 -1.56 -34.61 3.19
CA VAL A 131 -2.82 -35.35 3.30
C VAL A 131 -3.50 -35.29 1.94
N GLU A 132 -3.37 -36.37 1.17
CA GLU A 132 -4.19 -36.62 -0.01
C GLU A 132 -5.62 -36.91 0.45
N THR A 133 -6.60 -36.23 -0.16
CA THR A 133 -8.01 -36.62 -0.04
C THR A 133 -8.49 -37.11 -1.40
N HIS A 134 -9.24 -38.21 -1.30
CA HIS A 134 -9.54 -39.21 -2.32
C HIS A 134 -10.66 -38.80 -3.28
#